data_AF-A0A957X117-F1
#
_entry.id   AF-A0A957X117-F1
#
_cell.length_a   1.000
_cell.length_b   1.000
_cell.length_c   1.000
_cell.angle_alpha   90.00
_cell.angle_beta   90.00
_cell.angle_gamma   90.00
#
_symmetry.space_group_name_H-M   'P 1'
#
loop_
_entity.id
_entity.type
_entity.pdbx_description
1 polymer ?
#
loop_
_entity_poly.entity_id
_entity_poly.type
_entity_poly.pdbx_seq_one_letter_code
_entity_poly.pdbx_strand_id
1 'polypeptide(L)'
;RVVNVVDLMKLQPQSEHPHGLSDKEFDDLFTTDKPVIFAYHAYPWLIHRLTYRRTNHDNIHVRGYKEEGTISTPFDMTVLNELDRFHLVMDAIDRLPQTGDRGIYLKQQLKGKLIDHKEYIDKNGQDMPEIRNWQWTIPRA
;
A
#
# COMPACT_ATOMS: atom_id res chain seq x y z
N ARG A 1 -6.88 -3.49 10.06
CA ARG A 1 -5.84 -4.43 10.57
C ARG A 1 -4.60 -4.28 9.71
N VAL A 2 -3.43 -4.67 10.21
CA VAL A 2 -2.17 -4.67 9.45
C VAL A 2 -1.66 -6.10 9.39
N VAL A 3 -1.34 -6.58 8.18
CA VAL A 3 -0.82 -7.94 7.93
C VAL A 3 0.53 -7.79 7.23
N ASN A 4 1.56 -8.44 7.75
CA ASN A 4 2.87 -8.49 7.12
C ASN A 4 3.06 -9.84 6.43
N VAL A 5 3.29 -9.84 5.11
CA VAL A 5 3.49 -11.05 4.31
C VAL A 5 4.98 -11.26 4.09
N VAL A 6 5.52 -12.34 4.66
CA VAL A 6 6.95 -12.68 4.53
C VAL A 6 7.16 -13.81 3.52
N ASP A 7 6.40 -14.91 3.66
CA ASP A 7 6.40 -16.00 2.69
C ASP A 7 5.28 -15.75 1.67
N LEU A 8 5.68 -15.36 0.46
CA LEU A 8 4.74 -15.01 -0.61
C LEU A 8 3.95 -16.23 -1.11
N MET A 9 4.51 -17.44 -1.02
CA MET A 9 3.84 -18.65 -1.50
C MET A 9 2.65 -19.04 -0.63
N LYS A 10 2.56 -18.50 0.60
CA LYS A 10 1.39 -18.65 1.48
C LYS A 10 0.11 -18.00 0.93
N LEU A 11 0.23 -17.04 0.00
CA LEU A 11 -0.95 -16.42 -0.62
C LEU A 11 -1.71 -17.39 -1.53
N GLN A 12 -1.01 -18.38 -2.13
CA GLN A 12 -1.64 -19.38 -2.99
C GLN A 12 -2.46 -20.38 -2.17
N PRO A 13 -3.56 -20.93 -2.73
CA PRO A 13 -4.28 -22.01 -2.06
C PRO A 13 -3.40 -23.25 -1.93
N GLN A 14 -3.63 -24.03 -0.87
CA GLN A 14 -2.84 -25.24 -0.59
C GLN A 14 -2.89 -26.28 -1.71
N SER A 15 -3.93 -26.26 -2.55
CA SER A 15 -4.06 -27.10 -3.74
C SER A 15 -3.08 -26.74 -4.88
N GLU A 16 -2.55 -25.52 -4.89
CA GLU A 16 -1.60 -25.04 -5.91
C GLU A 16 -0.15 -25.04 -5.40
N HIS A 17 0.06 -24.91 -4.08
CA HIS A 17 1.39 -24.91 -3.49
C HIS A 17 1.42 -25.55 -2.09
N PRO A 18 2.41 -26.41 -1.75
CA PRO A 18 2.45 -27.10 -0.45
C PRO A 18 2.50 -26.18 0.77
N HIS A 19 3.01 -24.97 0.59
CA HIS A 19 3.09 -23.94 1.64
C HIS A 19 1.86 -23.01 1.67
N GLY A 20 0.93 -23.16 0.72
CA GLY A 20 -0.23 -22.31 0.59
C GLY A 20 -1.14 -22.36 1.81
N LEU A 21 -1.68 -21.22 2.23
CA LEU A 21 -2.67 -21.18 3.30
C LEU A 21 -3.96 -21.87 2.86
N SER A 22 -4.65 -22.49 3.82
CA SER A 22 -6.05 -22.86 3.61
C SER A 22 -6.90 -21.61 3.34
N ASP A 23 -8.03 -21.76 2.64
CA ASP A 23 -8.92 -20.63 2.35
C ASP A 23 -9.41 -19.95 3.64
N LYS A 24 -9.69 -20.74 4.68
CA LYS A 24 -10.07 -20.23 5.99
C LYS A 24 -8.99 -19.33 6.62
N GLU A 25 -7.73 -19.77 6.63
CA GLU A 25 -6.64 -18.96 7.20
C GLU A 25 -6.37 -17.69 6.38
N PHE A 26 -6.52 -17.78 5.06
CA PHE A 26 -6.44 -16.60 4.19
C PHE A 26 -7.54 -15.59 4.52
N ASP A 27 -8.79 -16.05 4.63
CA ASP A 27 -9.95 -15.21 4.95
C ASP A 27 -9.86 -14.63 6.37
N ASP A 28 -9.30 -15.36 7.34
CA ASP A 28 -9.06 -14.84 8.70
C ASP A 28 -8.05 -13.66 8.69
N LEU A 29 -7.11 -13.64 7.76
CA LEU A 29 -6.12 -12.57 7.59
C LEU A 29 -6.66 -11.40 6.76
N PHE A 30 -7.20 -11.69 5.57
CA PHE A 30 -7.55 -10.71 4.54
C PHE A 30 -9.04 -10.38 4.47
N THR A 31 -9.84 -10.99 5.35
CA THR A 31 -11.31 -10.89 5.39
C THR A 31 -11.97 -11.44 4.13
N THR A 32 -13.29 -11.61 4.17
CA THR A 32 -14.08 -12.13 3.04
C THR A 32 -14.68 -11.01 2.19
N ASP A 33 -14.75 -9.78 2.70
CA ASP A 33 -15.59 -8.73 2.14
C ASP A 33 -15.00 -7.31 2.24
N LYS A 34 -13.92 -7.09 3.00
CA LYS A 34 -13.37 -5.74 3.22
C LYS A 34 -12.26 -5.42 2.21
N PRO A 35 -12.12 -4.15 1.79
CA PRO A 35 -11.00 -3.70 0.98
C PRO A 35 -9.63 -4.01 1.59
N VAL A 36 -8.69 -4.47 0.76
CA VAL A 36 -7.29 -4.72 1.14
C VAL A 36 -6.39 -3.82 0.30
N ILE A 37 -5.62 -2.95 0.96
CA ILE A 37 -4.51 -2.25 0.33
C ILE A 37 -3.25 -3.07 0.54
N PHE A 38 -2.66 -3.56 -0.55
CA PHE A 38 -1.48 -4.41 -0.53
C PHE A 38 -0.30 -3.63 -1.10
N ALA A 39 0.63 -3.21 -0.24
CA ALA A 39 1.89 -2.60 -0.66
C ALA A 39 2.93 -3.71 -0.91
N TYR A 40 3.39 -3.84 -2.15
CA TYR A 40 4.27 -4.93 -2.59
C TYR A 40 5.60 -4.42 -3.13
N HIS A 41 6.67 -5.15 -2.84
CA HIS A 41 8.04 -4.78 -3.21
C HIS A 41 8.30 -4.85 -4.73
N ALA A 42 7.61 -5.74 -5.44
CA ALA A 42 7.81 -5.96 -6.88
C ALA A 42 6.52 -5.68 -7.67
N TYR A 43 6.38 -6.26 -8.86
CA TYR A 43 5.25 -5.99 -9.75
C TYR A 43 3.91 -6.41 -9.14
N PRO A 44 2.91 -5.51 -9.10
CA PRO A 44 1.58 -5.78 -8.54
C PRO A 44 0.89 -7.02 -9.12
N TRP A 45 1.09 -7.27 -10.42
CA TRP A 45 0.47 -8.37 -11.15
C TRP A 45 0.72 -9.75 -10.54
N LEU A 46 1.87 -9.95 -9.90
CA LEU A 46 2.15 -11.22 -9.23
C LEU A 46 1.17 -11.48 -8.08
N ILE A 47 0.87 -10.47 -7.26
CA ILE A 47 -0.07 -10.63 -6.15
C ILE A 47 -1.45 -11.02 -6.68
N HIS A 48 -1.95 -10.30 -7.69
CA HIS A 48 -3.22 -10.64 -8.34
C HIS A 48 -3.24 -12.08 -8.86
N ARG A 49 -2.15 -12.54 -9.50
CA ARG A 49 -2.01 -13.92 -9.96
C ARG A 49 -1.99 -14.93 -8.81
N LEU A 50 -1.38 -14.62 -7.67
CA LEU A 50 -1.31 -15.55 -6.53
C LEU A 50 -2.63 -15.62 -5.76
N THR A 51 -3.45 -14.57 -5.81
CA THR A 51 -4.69 -14.47 -5.03
C THR A 51 -5.97 -14.64 -5.87
N TYR A 52 -5.91 -14.82 -7.19
CA TYR A 52 -7.10 -14.82 -8.07
C TYR A 52 -8.18 -15.85 -7.76
N ARG A 53 -7.90 -16.89 -6.95
CA ARG A 53 -8.89 -17.89 -6.51
C ARG A 53 -9.40 -17.66 -5.08
N ARG A 54 -8.92 -16.63 -4.38
CA ARG A 54 -9.26 -16.36 -2.98
C ARG A 54 -10.58 -15.58 -2.89
N THR A 55 -11.40 -15.88 -1.89
CA THR A 55 -12.76 -15.32 -1.71
C THR A 55 -12.84 -13.80 -1.93
N ASN A 56 -11.89 -13.05 -1.35
CA ASN A 56 -11.91 -11.59 -1.34
C ASN A 56 -10.99 -10.95 -2.41
N HIS A 57 -10.59 -11.69 -3.46
CA HIS A 57 -9.56 -11.23 -4.39
C HIS A 57 -9.94 -9.94 -5.15
N ASP A 58 -11.22 -9.72 -5.42
CA ASP A 58 -11.73 -8.51 -6.08
C ASP A 58 -11.49 -7.24 -5.26
N ASN A 59 -11.39 -7.37 -3.94
CA ASN A 59 -11.12 -6.27 -3.02
C ASN A 59 -9.63 -6.05 -2.74
N ILE A 60 -8.74 -6.85 -3.33
CA ILE A 60 -7.29 -6.68 -3.17
C ILE A 60 -6.79 -5.66 -4.18
N HIS A 61 -6.45 -4.47 -3.69
CA HIS A 61 -5.78 -3.43 -4.47
C HIS A 61 -4.29 -3.40 -4.17
N VAL A 62 -3.49 -3.68 -5.20
CA VAL A 62 -2.05 -3.84 -5.05
C VAL A 62 -1.33 -2.62 -5.60
N ARG A 63 -0.45 -2.03 -4.77
CA ARG A 63 0.56 -1.07 -5.18
C ARG A 63 1.92 -1.75 -5.16
N GLY A 64 2.78 -1.40 -6.10
CA GLY A 64 4.10 -1.99 -6.24
C GLY A 64 4.87 -1.30 -7.34
N TYR A 65 5.97 -1.91 -7.76
CA TYR A 65 6.84 -1.31 -8.77
C TYR A 65 6.15 -1.19 -10.14
N LYS A 66 6.24 0.01 -10.73
CA LYS A 66 5.60 0.42 -12.00
C LYS A 66 6.60 0.71 -13.11
N GLU A 67 7.89 0.35 -12.94
CA GLU A 67 8.97 0.78 -13.85
C GLU A 67 9.28 2.27 -13.84
N GLU A 68 8.88 2.97 -12.77
CA GLU A 68 9.17 4.38 -12.62
C GLU A 68 10.35 4.57 -11.66
N GLY A 69 11.38 5.28 -12.13
CA GLY A 69 12.59 5.48 -11.35
C GLY A 69 13.62 6.34 -12.05
N THR A 70 14.39 7.09 -11.26
CA THR A 70 15.53 7.87 -11.72
C THR A 70 16.49 8.12 -10.54
N ILE A 71 17.59 8.82 -10.76
CA ILE A 71 18.45 9.29 -9.67
C ILE A 71 17.66 10.34 -8.89
N SER A 72 17.13 9.95 -7.74
CA SER A 72 16.33 10.81 -6.86
C SER A 72 16.46 10.35 -5.39
N THR A 73 15.67 10.94 -4.50
CA THR A 73 15.67 10.64 -3.06
C THR A 73 14.91 9.33 -2.75
N PRO A 74 15.20 8.67 -1.61
CA PRO A 74 14.57 7.39 -1.27
C PRO A 74 13.03 7.42 -1.23
N PHE A 75 12.42 8.45 -0.64
CA PHE A 75 10.96 8.55 -0.62
C PHE A 75 10.40 8.89 -2.00
N ASP A 76 11.10 9.71 -2.79
CA ASP A 76 10.67 10.04 -4.15
C ASP A 76 10.58 8.80 -5.05
N MET A 77 11.50 7.84 -4.90
CA MET A 77 11.40 6.54 -5.59
C MET A 77 10.09 5.80 -5.29
N THR A 78 9.52 5.97 -4.08
CA THR A 78 8.20 5.40 -3.75
C THR A 78 7.06 6.25 -4.28
N VAL A 79 7.22 7.58 -4.35
CA VAL A 79 6.24 8.51 -4.94
C VAL A 79 6.07 8.26 -6.43
N LEU A 80 7.17 8.08 -7.17
CA LEU A 80 7.15 7.77 -8.61
C LEU A 80 6.36 6.50 -8.93
N ASN A 81 6.33 5.53 -8.00
CA ASN A 81 5.59 4.28 -8.14
C ASN A 81 4.21 4.31 -7.47
N GLU A 82 3.79 5.46 -6.91
CA GLU A 82 2.56 5.62 -6.12
C GLU A 82 2.45 4.58 -4.98
N LEU A 83 3.60 4.21 -4.39
CA LEU A 83 3.74 3.25 -3.30
C LEU A 83 4.01 3.95 -1.95
N ASP A 84 4.21 5.26 -1.96
CA ASP A 84 4.44 6.04 -0.76
C ASP A 84 3.20 6.15 0.14
N ARG A 85 3.43 6.53 1.40
CA ARG A 85 2.36 6.62 2.41
C ARG A 85 1.21 7.56 2.04
N PHE A 86 1.44 8.59 1.22
CA PHE A 86 0.38 9.52 0.84
C PHE A 86 -0.56 8.84 -0.16
N HIS A 87 -0.03 8.21 -1.19
CA HIS A 87 -0.83 7.42 -2.14
C HIS A 87 -1.56 6.26 -1.44
N LEU A 88 -0.91 5.54 -0.53
CA LEU A 88 -1.55 4.45 0.22
C LEU A 88 -2.72 4.94 1.10
N VAL A 89 -2.62 6.12 1.71
CA VAL A 89 -3.74 6.71 2.47
C VAL A 89 -4.86 7.15 1.53
N MET A 90 -4.54 7.77 0.39
CA MET A 90 -5.54 8.15 -0.61
C MET A 90 -6.29 6.93 -1.15
N ASP A 91 -5.61 5.81 -1.40
CA ASP A 91 -6.24 4.55 -1.82
C ASP A 91 -7.19 3.97 -0.78
N ALA A 92 -6.83 4.10 0.50
CA ALA A 92 -7.69 3.67 1.60
C ALA A 92 -8.95 4.54 1.67
N ILE A 93 -8.81 5.87 1.53
CA ILE A 93 -9.95 6.80 1.51
C ILE A 93 -10.92 6.46 0.38
N ASP A 94 -10.41 6.22 -0.83
CA ASP A 94 -11.24 5.93 -2.02
C ASP A 94 -12.06 4.65 -1.91
N ARG A 95 -11.66 3.73 -1.02
CA ARG A 95 -12.32 2.43 -0.82
C ARG A 95 -13.14 2.36 0.45
N LEU A 96 -13.10 3.39 1.29
CA LEU A 96 -13.82 3.47 2.55
C LEU A 96 -14.86 4.60 2.47
N PRO A 97 -16.06 4.33 1.92
CA PRO A 97 -17.08 5.35 1.71
C PRO A 97 -17.50 6.07 3.00
N GLN A 98 -17.35 5.42 4.15
CA GLN A 98 -17.62 6.00 5.46
C GLN A 98 -16.70 7.16 5.86
N THR A 99 -15.63 7.44 5.10
CA THR A 99 -14.72 8.56 5.38
C THR A 99 -15.36 9.92 5.06
N GLY A 100 -16.33 9.96 4.13
CA GLY A 100 -17.10 11.16 3.78
C GLY A 100 -16.24 12.40 3.48
N ASP A 101 -16.76 13.57 3.82
CA ASP A 101 -16.10 14.88 3.57
C ASP A 101 -14.72 15.00 4.23
N ARG A 102 -14.54 14.36 5.39
CA ARG A 102 -13.24 14.34 6.09
C ARG A 102 -12.18 13.60 5.28
N GLY A 103 -12.56 12.48 4.66
CA GLY A 103 -11.71 11.74 3.73
C GLY A 103 -11.33 12.59 2.52
N ILE A 104 -12.31 13.27 1.90
CA ILE A 104 -12.09 14.15 0.75
C ILE A 104 -11.10 15.27 1.11
N TYR A 105 -11.30 15.93 2.25
CA TYR A 105 -10.43 16.99 2.72
C TYR A 105 -9.00 16.50 2.95
N LEU A 106 -8.83 15.36 3.65
CA LEU A 106 -7.51 14.77 3.87
C LEU A 106 -6.83 14.38 2.54
N LYS A 107 -7.57 13.79 1.60
CA LYS A 107 -7.05 13.48 0.26
C LYS A 107 -6.53 14.73 -0.45
N GLN A 108 -7.24 15.85 -0.34
CA GLN A 108 -6.78 17.12 -0.91
C GLN A 108 -5.48 17.62 -0.25
N GLN A 109 -5.36 17.51 1.07
CA GLN A 109 -4.13 17.86 1.78
C GLN A 109 -2.95 16.99 1.35
N LEU A 110 -3.17 15.68 1.18
CA LEU A 110 -2.13 14.74 0.73
C LEU A 110 -1.67 15.00 -0.71
N LYS A 111 -2.57 15.44 -1.59
CA LYS A 111 -2.17 15.95 -2.91
C LYS A 111 -1.29 17.18 -2.82
N GLY A 112 -1.60 18.11 -1.91
CA GLY A 112 -0.73 19.25 -1.62
C GLY A 112 0.66 18.82 -1.15
N LYS A 113 0.72 17.80 -0.26
CA LYS A 113 2.00 17.24 0.22
C LYS A 113 2.87 16.64 -0.88
N LEU A 114 2.29 16.09 -1.94
CA LEU A 114 3.04 15.59 -3.08
C LEU A 114 3.67 16.74 -3.90
N ILE A 115 2.99 17.88 -3.98
CA ILE A 115 3.52 19.10 -4.61
C ILE A 115 4.67 19.65 -3.76
N ASP A 116 4.44 19.81 -2.45
CA ASP A 116 5.46 20.27 -1.49
C ASP A 116 6.71 19.37 -1.53
N HIS A 117 6.50 18.05 -1.59
CA HIS A 117 7.58 17.06 -1.73
C HIS A 117 8.42 17.31 -2.97
N LYS A 118 7.77 17.46 -4.13
CA LYS A 118 8.47 17.66 -5.40
C LYS A 118 9.32 18.94 -5.38
N GLU A 119 8.75 20.04 -4.91
CA GLU A 119 9.48 21.31 -4.78
C GLU A 119 10.65 21.19 -3.79
N TYR A 120 10.45 20.47 -2.68
CA TYR A 120 11.46 20.31 -1.64
C TYR A 120 12.66 19.50 -2.13
N ILE A 121 12.45 18.36 -2.78
CA ILE A 121 13.56 17.51 -3.24
C ILE A 121 14.36 18.19 -4.35
N ASP A 122 13.71 18.91 -5.26
CA ASP A 122 14.38 19.62 -6.36
C ASP A 122 15.28 20.74 -5.82
N LYS A 123 14.86 21.39 -4.73
CA LYS A 123 15.62 22.47 -4.08
C LYS A 123 16.72 21.96 -3.14
N ASN A 124 16.48 20.89 -2.40
CA ASN A 124 17.32 20.50 -1.26
C ASN A 124 18.11 19.20 -1.47
N GLY A 125 17.78 18.40 -2.49
CA GLY A 125 18.45 17.12 -2.78
C GLY A 125 18.26 16.04 -1.70
N GLN A 126 17.25 16.19 -0.83
CA GLN A 126 16.94 15.26 0.25
C GLN A 126 15.43 15.26 0.53
N ASP A 127 14.92 14.16 1.07
CA ASP A 127 13.51 14.05 1.47
C ASP A 127 13.12 15.07 2.55
N MET A 128 11.84 15.45 2.56
CA MET A 128 11.30 16.41 3.54
C MET A 128 11.60 15.97 4.99
N PRO A 129 11.79 16.92 5.93
CA PRO A 129 12.06 16.58 7.33
C PRO A 129 10.96 15.72 7.96
N GLU A 130 9.69 15.97 7.61
CA GLU A 130 8.58 15.15 8.08
C GLU A 130 8.66 13.69 7.60
N ILE A 131 9.33 13.45 6.47
CA ILE A 131 9.52 12.11 5.94
C ILE A 131 10.62 11.39 6.70
N ARG A 132 11.77 12.06 6.81
CA ARG A 132 12.99 11.52 7.43
C ARG A 132 12.88 11.33 8.94
N ASN A 133 12.20 12.25 9.61
CA ASN A 133 12.10 12.28 11.07
C ASN A 133 10.84 11.56 11.57
N TRP A 134 10.06 10.94 10.68
CA TRP A 134 8.89 10.18 11.08
C TRP A 134 9.30 8.96 11.91
N GLN A 135 8.58 8.73 12.99
CA GLN A 135 8.75 7.56 13.83
C GLN A 135 7.37 6.95 14.11
N TRP A 136 7.33 5.62 14.17
CA TRP A 136 6.14 4.93 14.63
C TRP A 136 5.92 5.23 16.11
N THR A 137 4.75 5.78 16.43
CA THR A 137 4.30 5.95 17.82
C THR A 137 3.27 4.87 18.12
N ILE A 138 3.37 4.26 19.29
CA ILE A 138 2.36 3.29 19.73
C ILE A 138 1.05 4.08 19.95
N PRO A 139 -0.05 3.74 19.26
CA PRO A 139 -1.33 4.40 19.48
C PRO A 139 -1.70 4.31 20.95
N ARG A 140 -2.11 5.43 21.57
CA ARG A 140 -2.67 5.38 22.93
C ARG A 140 -3.93 4.51 22.87
N ALA A 141 -3.99 3.52 23.77
CA ALA A 141 -5.13 2.63 23.94
C ALA A 141 -6.40 3.40 24.30
#